data_AF-A0A7Y5F417-F1
#
_entry.id   AF-A0A7Y5F417-F1
#
_cell.length_a   1.000
_cell.length_b   1.000
_cell.length_c   1.000
_cell.angle_alpha   90.00
_cell.angle_beta   90.00
_cell.angle_gamma   90.00
#
_symmetry.space_group_name_H-M   'P 1'
#
loop_
_entity.id
_entity.type
_entity.pdbx_description
1 polymer ?
#
loop_
_entity_poly.entity_id
_entity_poly.type
_entity_poly.pdbx_seq_one_letter_code
_entity_poly.pdbx_strand_id
1 'polypeptide(L)'
;MSILTEIFAHKRTEVAAAKEQVSEAELEKQAAATPIPPDFVRALTDSSKPAPRLIAEVKHRSPSKGVLCPDFDPLRLARTYAENGAAAISVLTDEKYFGGRLDYLQEITHLLSSGDFSRSGTTTEVVTTIPLLRKDFIFDPYQLLEARAAGASAVLLIAAMLDQPTLQSLISQSRALSLTPLVEVHTLAELNSALEAGTSVIGINNRDLHTFKVSLQTTLDLYPHIPAGVVVVAESGIKTIKEVRELARVGIDAMLIGEGLVKTKDQAKMVGLFAQRIETRKQVLDQLLQNATIITHGDLSDPSLLECPYCQTEQLIFSFALRKSSLNPGYGLYLYCRNCNETQHFHLTAEKPKNFREELIMPYFQNLQDQVIQEVEKLLGGEDHEG
;
A
#
# COMPACT_ATOMS: atom_id res chain seq x y z
N MET A 1 -9.39 13.80 -30.25
CA MET A 1 -8.42 12.72 -29.94
C MET A 1 -8.18 12.72 -28.44
N SER A 2 -8.09 11.55 -27.82
CA SER A 2 -7.75 11.45 -26.39
C SER A 2 -6.23 11.62 -26.18
N ILE A 3 -5.81 11.96 -24.97
CA ILE A 3 -4.38 11.99 -24.60
C ILE A 3 -3.73 10.62 -24.80
N LEU A 4 -4.46 9.52 -24.53
CA LEU A 4 -3.97 8.16 -24.71
C LEU A 4 -3.63 7.88 -26.18
N THR A 5 -4.47 8.35 -27.11
CA THR A 5 -4.22 8.24 -28.55
C THR A 5 -2.97 9.01 -28.98
N GLU A 6 -2.73 10.20 -28.40
CA GLU A 6 -1.55 11.00 -28.68
C GLU A 6 -0.26 10.33 -28.15
N ILE A 7 -0.30 9.86 -26.91
CA ILE A 7 0.80 9.12 -26.29
C ILE A 7 1.14 7.88 -27.11
N PHE A 8 0.12 7.10 -27.48
CA PHE A 8 0.30 5.88 -28.26
C PHE A 8 0.93 6.16 -29.63
N ALA A 9 0.45 7.19 -30.34
CA ALA A 9 1.03 7.58 -31.62
C ALA A 9 2.51 7.98 -31.49
N HIS A 10 2.86 8.69 -30.42
CA HIS A 10 4.26 9.04 -30.17
C HIS A 10 5.12 7.81 -29.82
N LYS A 11 4.61 6.92 -28.95
CA LYS A 11 5.31 5.70 -28.54
C LYS A 11 5.63 4.79 -29.73
N ARG A 12 4.76 4.74 -30.75
CA ARG A 12 5.04 4.01 -31.98
C ARG A 12 6.29 4.51 -32.72
N THR A 13 6.49 5.83 -32.77
CA THR A 13 7.69 6.43 -33.36
C THR A 13 8.93 6.13 -32.51
N GLU A 14 8.81 6.19 -31.18
CA GLU A 14 9.92 5.86 -30.27
C GLU A 14 10.35 4.40 -30.41
N VAL A 15 9.40 3.46 -30.44
CA VAL A 15 9.70 2.02 -30.58
C VAL A 15 10.33 1.72 -31.95
N ALA A 16 9.84 2.36 -33.03
CA ALA A 16 10.45 2.20 -34.35
C ALA A 16 11.91 2.67 -34.37
N ALA A 17 12.19 3.84 -33.77
CA ALA A 17 13.55 4.35 -33.66
C ALA A 17 14.43 3.46 -32.76
N ALA A 18 13.89 2.92 -31.66
CA ALA A 18 14.63 2.03 -30.77
C ALA A 18 15.06 0.73 -31.50
N LYS A 19 14.18 0.13 -32.31
CA LYS A 19 14.47 -1.05 -33.13
C LYS A 19 15.61 -0.82 -34.15
N GLU A 20 15.82 0.42 -34.58
CA GLU A 20 16.95 0.78 -35.46
C GLU A 20 18.28 0.87 -34.69
N GLN A 21 18.23 1.18 -33.38
CA GLN A 21 19.42 1.30 -32.54
C GLN A 21 19.88 -0.04 -31.95
N VAL A 22 18.93 -0.86 -31.49
CA VAL A 22 19.21 -2.18 -30.91
C VAL A 22 18.30 -3.20 -31.57
N SER A 23 18.89 -4.23 -32.17
CA SER A 23 18.12 -5.30 -32.81
C SER A 23 17.42 -6.21 -31.78
N GLU A 24 16.29 -6.81 -32.17
CA GLU A 24 15.59 -7.81 -31.36
C GLU A 24 16.51 -8.96 -30.90
N ALA A 25 17.36 -9.49 -31.79
CA ALA A 25 18.29 -10.57 -31.44
C ALA A 25 19.31 -10.19 -30.35
N GLU A 26 19.76 -8.93 -30.34
CA GLU A 26 20.66 -8.44 -29.29
C GLU A 26 19.90 -8.28 -27.96
N LEU A 27 18.65 -7.78 -27.99
CA LEU A 27 17.82 -7.72 -26.79
C LEU A 27 17.45 -9.10 -26.24
N GLU A 28 17.19 -10.08 -27.10
CA GLU A 28 16.96 -11.48 -26.69
C GLU A 28 18.16 -12.03 -25.93
N LYS A 29 19.38 -11.77 -26.43
CA LYS A 29 20.62 -12.15 -25.76
C LYS A 29 20.79 -11.45 -24.41
N GLN A 30 20.50 -10.16 -24.34
CA GLN A 30 20.55 -9.40 -23.08
C GLN A 30 19.51 -9.91 -22.08
N ALA A 31 18.27 -10.08 -22.50
CA ALA A 31 17.17 -10.61 -21.69
C ALA A 31 17.47 -12.02 -21.15
N ALA A 32 18.11 -12.88 -21.95
CA ALA A 32 18.54 -14.21 -21.52
C ALA A 32 19.72 -14.18 -20.54
N ALA A 33 20.59 -13.17 -20.62
CA ALA A 33 21.70 -12.97 -19.68
C ALA A 33 21.27 -12.32 -18.36
N THR A 34 20.12 -11.62 -18.33
CA THR A 34 19.60 -11.00 -17.11
C THR A 34 19.13 -12.06 -16.11
N PRO A 35 19.53 -11.98 -14.81
CA PRO A 35 19.05 -12.89 -13.78
C PRO A 35 17.52 -12.91 -13.65
N ILE A 36 16.95 -14.05 -13.25
CA ILE A 36 15.50 -14.18 -13.01
C ILE A 36 15.11 -13.11 -11.97
N PRO A 37 14.09 -12.28 -12.25
CA PRO A 37 13.76 -11.17 -11.39
C PRO A 37 12.96 -11.66 -10.17
N PRO A 38 12.88 -10.89 -9.08
CA PRO A 38 12.02 -11.23 -7.94
C PRO A 38 10.57 -11.42 -8.38
N ASP A 39 9.86 -12.35 -7.73
CA ASP A 39 8.47 -12.69 -8.05
C ASP A 39 7.52 -11.55 -7.66
N PHE A 40 6.95 -10.90 -8.68
CA PHE A 40 6.02 -9.77 -8.52
C PHE A 40 4.72 -10.19 -7.83
N VAL A 41 4.12 -11.31 -8.24
CA VAL A 41 2.84 -11.79 -7.67
C VAL A 41 3.01 -12.14 -6.20
N ARG A 42 4.08 -12.86 -5.86
CA ARG A 42 4.37 -13.25 -4.48
C ARG A 42 4.59 -12.04 -3.57
N ALA A 43 5.24 -10.98 -4.06
CA ALA A 43 5.45 -9.77 -3.27
C ALA A 43 4.13 -9.05 -2.90
N LEU A 44 3.12 -9.14 -3.77
CA LEU A 44 1.79 -8.54 -3.59
C LEU A 44 0.83 -9.44 -2.81
N THR A 45 1.09 -10.73 -2.71
CA THR A 45 0.18 -11.72 -2.11
C THR A 45 0.75 -12.44 -0.88
N ASP A 46 1.86 -11.95 -0.33
CA ASP A 46 2.47 -12.49 0.89
C ASP A 46 1.52 -12.37 2.08
N SER A 47 0.83 -13.47 2.40
CA SER A 47 -0.12 -13.58 3.52
C SER A 47 0.47 -13.32 4.90
N SER A 48 1.80 -13.31 5.05
CA SER A 48 2.46 -12.91 6.30
C SER A 48 2.43 -11.40 6.52
N LYS A 49 2.07 -10.63 5.48
CA LYS A 49 2.00 -9.17 5.48
C LYS A 49 0.56 -8.70 5.28
N PRO A 50 0.18 -7.53 5.82
CA PRO A 50 -1.14 -6.96 5.60
C PRO A 50 -1.33 -6.52 4.15
N ALA A 51 -2.57 -6.66 3.66
CA ALA A 51 -3.05 -6.08 2.40
C ALA A 51 -3.87 -4.79 2.68
N PRO A 52 -3.94 -3.83 1.73
CA PRO A 52 -3.28 -3.86 0.43
C PRO A 52 -1.77 -3.58 0.54
N ARG A 53 -0.97 -4.28 -0.27
CA ARG A 53 0.48 -4.10 -0.40
C ARG A 53 0.78 -2.87 -1.26
N LEU A 54 1.82 -2.11 -0.90
CA LEU A 54 2.18 -0.89 -1.62
C LEU A 54 3.09 -1.16 -2.81
N ILE A 55 2.66 -0.76 -4.01
CA ILE A 55 3.49 -0.54 -5.19
C ILE A 55 3.82 0.96 -5.24
N ALA A 56 5.05 1.32 -4.89
CA ALA A 56 5.48 2.72 -4.84
C ALA A 56 6.00 3.17 -6.21
N GLU A 57 5.44 4.24 -6.78
CA GLU A 57 5.78 4.68 -8.13
C GLU A 57 6.85 5.79 -8.13
N VAL A 58 7.95 5.54 -8.82
CA VAL A 58 9.01 6.51 -9.13
C VAL A 58 8.57 7.31 -10.36
N LYS A 59 8.29 8.60 -10.14
CA LYS A 59 7.69 9.47 -11.15
C LYS A 59 8.13 10.91 -11.05
N HIS A 60 8.57 11.46 -12.17
CA HIS A 60 9.01 12.85 -12.26
C HIS A 60 7.85 13.81 -12.54
N ARG A 61 7.06 13.54 -13.58
CA ARG A 61 5.96 14.40 -14.03
C ARG A 61 4.74 13.60 -14.48
N SER A 62 3.67 14.29 -14.82
CA SER A 62 2.51 13.70 -15.51
C SER A 62 1.87 14.70 -16.48
N PRO A 63 1.19 14.24 -17.55
CA PRO A 63 0.49 15.12 -18.48
C PRO A 63 -0.50 16.06 -17.80
N SER A 64 -1.21 15.55 -16.78
CA SER A 64 -2.27 16.30 -16.10
C SER A 64 -1.77 17.37 -15.12
N LYS A 65 -0.52 17.28 -14.64
CA LYS A 65 -0.04 18.08 -13.50
C LYS A 65 1.38 18.64 -13.66
N GLY A 66 2.03 18.41 -14.80
CA GLY A 66 3.40 18.85 -15.03
C GLY A 66 4.38 18.16 -14.07
N VAL A 67 5.44 18.89 -13.68
CA VAL A 67 6.48 18.43 -12.76
C VAL A 67 5.90 18.22 -11.37
N LEU A 68 6.07 17.00 -10.83
CA LEU A 68 5.58 16.60 -9.51
C LEU A 68 6.68 16.59 -8.46
N CYS A 69 7.91 16.28 -8.88
CA CYS A 69 9.10 16.22 -8.04
C CYS A 69 10.21 17.07 -8.68
N PRO A 70 10.39 18.34 -8.28
CA PRO A 70 11.42 19.20 -8.86
C PRO A 70 12.84 18.66 -8.66
N ASP A 71 13.13 18.12 -7.47
CA ASP A 71 14.42 17.48 -7.14
C ASP A 71 14.35 15.97 -7.41
N PHE A 72 14.02 15.61 -8.66
CA PHE A 72 13.83 14.22 -9.07
C PHE A 72 15.15 13.45 -9.08
N ASP A 73 15.26 12.50 -8.15
CA ASP A 73 16.33 11.51 -8.09
C ASP A 73 15.69 10.12 -8.02
N PRO A 74 15.66 9.36 -9.13
CA PRO A 74 14.98 8.07 -9.20
C PRO A 74 15.63 7.02 -8.27
N LEU A 75 16.94 7.08 -8.07
CA LEU A 75 17.67 6.13 -7.22
C LEU A 75 17.41 6.39 -5.74
N ARG A 76 17.44 7.66 -5.32
CA ARG A 76 17.06 8.05 -3.94
C ARG A 76 15.61 7.67 -3.65
N LEU A 77 14.70 7.90 -4.58
CA LEU A 77 13.29 7.51 -4.43
C LEU A 77 13.14 6.00 -4.29
N ALA A 78 13.72 5.22 -5.20
CA ALA A 78 13.64 3.76 -5.16
C ALA A 78 14.22 3.20 -3.86
N ARG A 79 15.37 3.72 -3.41
CA ARG A 79 15.97 3.36 -2.12
C ARG A 79 15.02 3.66 -0.97
N THR A 80 14.49 4.88 -0.92
CA THR A 80 13.55 5.32 0.12
C THR A 80 12.33 4.40 0.18
N TYR A 81 11.78 4.05 -0.98
CA TYR A 81 10.60 3.19 -1.07
C TYR A 81 10.89 1.78 -0.57
N ALA A 82 12.03 1.22 -1.00
CA ALA A 82 12.48 -0.10 -0.62
C ALA A 82 12.75 -0.20 0.90
N GLU A 83 13.46 0.76 1.49
CA GLU A 83 13.81 0.79 2.92
C GLU A 83 12.60 1.02 3.83
N ASN A 84 11.51 1.60 3.31
CA ASN A 84 10.31 1.94 4.09
C ASN A 84 9.12 1.01 3.84
N GLY A 85 9.33 -0.12 3.15
CA GLY A 85 8.39 -1.24 3.13
C GLY A 85 7.53 -1.37 1.86
N ALA A 86 7.86 -0.67 0.77
CA ALA A 86 7.21 -0.93 -0.51
C ALA A 86 7.34 -2.42 -0.89
N ALA A 87 6.24 -3.03 -1.33
CA ALA A 87 6.20 -4.42 -1.76
C ALA A 87 6.75 -4.58 -3.18
N ALA A 88 6.54 -3.57 -4.03
CA ALA A 88 7.11 -3.47 -5.37
C ALA A 88 7.36 -2.00 -5.69
N ILE A 89 8.17 -1.74 -6.71
CA ILE A 89 8.41 -0.38 -7.21
C ILE A 89 7.99 -0.30 -8.67
N SER A 90 7.13 0.68 -8.97
CA SER A 90 6.75 1.02 -10.35
C SER A 90 7.67 2.11 -10.87
N VAL A 91 8.28 1.91 -12.04
CA VAL A 91 9.19 2.87 -12.66
C VAL A 91 8.59 3.32 -13.98
N LEU A 92 8.30 4.61 -14.10
CA LEU A 92 7.88 5.20 -15.38
C LEU A 92 9.06 5.21 -16.34
N THR A 93 8.88 4.65 -17.54
CA THR A 93 9.92 4.66 -18.59
C THR A 93 9.56 5.53 -19.80
N ASP A 94 8.36 6.12 -19.82
CA ASP A 94 7.98 7.09 -20.84
C ASP A 94 8.66 8.46 -20.63
N GLU A 95 9.45 8.90 -21.62
CA GLU A 95 10.23 10.12 -21.53
C GLU A 95 9.38 11.39 -21.71
N LYS A 96 8.60 11.45 -22.80
CA LYS A 96 7.93 12.68 -23.23
C LYS A 96 6.83 13.13 -22.26
N TYR A 97 6.01 12.21 -21.76
CA TYR A 97 4.81 12.54 -20.98
C TYR A 97 5.04 12.42 -19.47
N PHE A 98 5.89 11.48 -19.06
CA PHE A 98 6.14 11.19 -17.64
C PHE A 98 7.55 11.56 -17.14
N GLY A 99 8.47 11.89 -18.06
CA GLY A 99 9.84 12.23 -17.71
C GLY A 99 10.61 11.05 -17.10
N GLY A 100 10.16 9.83 -17.42
CA GLY A 100 10.84 8.59 -17.11
C GLY A 100 11.93 8.28 -18.13
N ARG A 101 12.66 7.18 -17.92
CA ARG A 101 13.66 6.63 -18.85
C ARG A 101 13.79 5.13 -18.59
N LEU A 102 14.05 4.34 -19.63
CA LEU A 102 14.38 2.92 -19.45
C LEU A 102 15.66 2.74 -18.61
N ASP A 103 16.63 3.63 -18.75
CA ASP A 103 17.87 3.64 -17.95
C ASP A 103 17.59 3.70 -16.45
N TYR A 104 16.58 4.48 -16.01
CA TYR A 104 16.24 4.56 -14.58
C TYR A 104 15.79 3.21 -14.04
N LEU A 105 15.04 2.43 -14.82
CA LEU A 105 14.67 1.08 -14.42
C LEU A 105 15.91 0.20 -14.26
N GLN A 106 16.84 0.23 -15.23
CA GLN A 106 18.07 -0.55 -15.17
C GLN A 106 18.97 -0.14 -14.00
N GLU A 107 19.16 1.15 -13.77
CA GLU A 107 19.94 1.68 -12.65
C GLU A 107 19.32 1.31 -11.30
N ILE A 108 17.98 1.36 -11.17
CA ILE A 108 17.27 0.91 -9.97
C ILE A 108 17.42 -0.61 -9.79
N THR A 109 17.33 -1.40 -10.87
CA THR A 109 17.61 -2.85 -10.81
C THR A 109 19.00 -3.09 -10.25
N HIS A 110 20.03 -2.40 -10.76
CA HIS A 110 21.40 -2.55 -10.28
C HIS A 110 21.55 -2.12 -8.82
N LEU A 111 20.98 -0.98 -8.44
CA LEU A 111 20.97 -0.47 -7.07
C LEU A 111 20.40 -1.51 -6.09
N LEU A 112 19.24 -2.08 -6.43
CA LEU A 112 18.55 -3.05 -5.58
C LEU A 112 19.16 -4.45 -5.67
N SER A 113 19.92 -4.77 -6.72
CA SER A 113 20.61 -6.07 -6.81
C SER A 113 21.99 -6.05 -6.15
N SER A 114 22.57 -4.87 -5.97
CA SER A 114 23.86 -4.69 -5.30
C SER A 114 23.74 -4.89 -3.79
N GLY A 115 24.61 -5.75 -3.21
CA GLY A 115 24.60 -6.09 -1.78
C GLY A 115 24.84 -4.90 -0.82
N ASP A 116 25.14 -3.71 -1.33
CA ASP A 116 25.26 -2.47 -0.54
C ASP A 116 23.93 -1.98 0.05
N PHE A 117 22.80 -2.49 -0.43
CA PHE A 117 21.50 -2.25 0.18
C PHE A 117 21.30 -3.03 1.51
N SER A 118 22.11 -4.07 1.75
CA SER A 118 22.05 -4.96 2.92
C SER A 118 23.00 -4.56 4.06
N ARG A 119 22.95 -3.30 4.53
CA ARG A 119 23.76 -2.86 5.70
C ARG A 119 22.94 -2.54 6.96
N SER A 120 21.78 -3.16 7.12
CA SER A 120 21.09 -3.23 8.42
C SER A 120 21.43 -4.54 9.15
N GLY A 121 22.66 -4.61 9.67
CA GLY A 121 23.04 -5.22 10.96
C GLY A 121 22.69 -6.66 11.34
N THR A 122 22.06 -7.50 10.52
CA THR A 122 21.79 -8.90 10.87
C THR A 122 22.24 -9.86 9.78
N THR A 123 22.85 -10.95 10.24
CA THR A 123 23.69 -11.90 9.51
C THR A 123 22.95 -12.66 8.40
N THR A 124 23.60 -12.68 7.22
CA THR A 124 23.54 -13.70 6.17
C THR A 124 22.26 -13.72 5.29
N GLU A 125 22.47 -13.44 4.00
CA GLU A 125 21.51 -13.37 2.88
C GLU A 125 20.47 -12.24 2.91
N VAL A 126 20.80 -11.11 2.29
CA VAL A 126 19.78 -10.22 1.72
C VAL A 126 20.15 -9.91 0.28
N VAL A 127 19.77 -10.82 -0.63
CA VAL A 127 19.46 -10.40 -2.00
C VAL A 127 18.16 -9.61 -1.87
N THR A 128 18.20 -8.33 -2.19
CA THR A 128 17.02 -7.47 -2.07
C THR A 128 15.92 -7.96 -3.01
N THR A 129 14.77 -8.30 -2.42
CA THR A 129 13.68 -9.08 -3.04
C THR A 129 12.60 -8.22 -3.69
N ILE A 130 12.83 -6.93 -3.94
CA ILE A 130 11.76 -6.02 -4.35
C ILE A 130 11.61 -6.05 -5.88
N PRO A 131 10.48 -6.55 -6.40
CA PRO A 131 10.24 -6.62 -7.83
C PRO A 131 9.95 -5.24 -8.43
N LEU A 132 10.36 -5.05 -9.68
CA LEU A 132 10.19 -3.80 -10.42
C LEU A 132 9.15 -3.95 -11.53
N LEU A 133 8.23 -2.99 -11.61
CA LEU A 133 7.25 -2.86 -12.69
C LEU A 133 7.73 -1.79 -13.67
N ARG A 134 7.92 -2.16 -14.95
CA ARG A 134 8.04 -1.19 -16.05
C ARG A 134 6.66 -0.62 -16.34
N LYS A 135 6.44 0.65 -15.98
CA LYS A 135 5.21 1.38 -16.30
C LYS A 135 5.42 2.20 -17.57
N ASP A 136 4.89 1.71 -18.67
CA ASP A 136 4.97 2.33 -20.00
C ASP A 136 3.75 1.94 -20.84
N PHE A 137 3.66 2.48 -22.06
CA PHE A 137 2.65 2.16 -23.06
C PHE A 137 3.17 1.03 -23.95
N ILE A 138 3.02 -0.22 -23.50
CA ILE A 138 3.54 -1.40 -24.19
C ILE A 138 2.52 -1.93 -25.20
N PHE A 139 2.95 -2.06 -26.45
CA PHE A 139 2.15 -2.61 -27.55
C PHE A 139 2.93 -3.55 -28.49
N ASP A 140 4.26 -3.59 -28.36
CA ASP A 140 5.14 -4.38 -29.22
C ASP A 140 6.00 -5.34 -28.35
N PRO A 141 6.17 -6.61 -28.76
CA PRO A 141 7.06 -7.58 -28.09
C PRO A 141 8.48 -7.08 -27.80
N TYR A 142 9.01 -6.21 -28.66
CA TYR A 142 10.30 -5.57 -28.47
C TYR A 142 10.40 -4.86 -27.12
N GLN A 143 9.33 -4.20 -26.68
CA GLN A 143 9.29 -3.52 -25.39
C GLN A 143 9.29 -4.52 -24.22
N LEU A 144 8.81 -5.75 -24.41
CA LEU A 144 8.92 -6.81 -23.41
C LEU A 144 10.38 -7.28 -23.27
N LEU A 145 11.09 -7.42 -24.38
CA LEU A 145 12.52 -7.74 -24.38
C LEU A 145 13.34 -6.63 -23.69
N GLU A 146 13.09 -5.37 -24.02
CA GLU A 146 13.68 -4.22 -23.33
C GLU A 146 13.41 -4.25 -21.81
N ALA A 147 12.16 -4.50 -21.41
CA ALA A 147 11.79 -4.58 -19.99
C ALA A 147 12.56 -5.69 -19.28
N ARG A 148 12.67 -6.85 -19.94
CA ARG A 148 13.39 -8.00 -19.39
C ARG A 148 14.89 -7.76 -19.30
N ALA A 149 15.49 -7.18 -20.35
CA ALA A 149 16.91 -6.80 -20.37
C ALA A 149 17.23 -5.79 -19.25
N ALA A 150 16.34 -4.82 -18.99
CA ALA A 150 16.47 -3.85 -17.91
C ALA A 150 16.23 -4.43 -16.49
N GLY A 151 15.81 -5.70 -16.39
CA GLY A 151 15.61 -6.40 -15.12
C GLY A 151 14.23 -6.21 -14.48
N ALA A 152 13.21 -5.84 -15.25
CA ALA A 152 11.84 -5.80 -14.76
C ALA A 152 11.37 -7.18 -14.26
N SER A 153 10.54 -7.17 -13.22
CA SER A 153 9.73 -8.32 -12.79
C SER A 153 8.34 -8.32 -13.43
N ALA A 154 7.85 -7.14 -13.81
CA ALA A 154 6.50 -6.95 -14.32
C ALA A 154 6.45 -5.85 -15.37
N VAL A 155 5.40 -5.90 -16.20
CA VAL A 155 5.11 -4.91 -17.24
C VAL A 155 3.64 -4.49 -17.16
N LEU A 156 3.36 -3.23 -17.49
CA LEU A 156 2.00 -2.74 -17.63
C LEU A 156 1.47 -3.00 -19.04
N LEU A 157 0.29 -3.61 -19.15
CA LEU A 157 -0.46 -3.72 -20.40
C LEU A 157 -1.80 -2.99 -20.23
N ILE A 158 -2.16 -2.07 -21.12
CA ILE A 158 -3.34 -1.22 -20.96
C ILE A 158 -4.45 -1.73 -21.87
N ALA A 159 -5.53 -2.28 -21.31
CA ALA A 159 -6.62 -2.89 -22.09
C ALA A 159 -7.30 -1.86 -23.02
N ALA A 160 -7.44 -0.61 -22.59
CA ALA A 160 -8.00 0.47 -23.41
C ALA A 160 -7.15 0.82 -24.65
N MET A 161 -5.89 0.36 -24.73
CA MET A 161 -4.96 0.65 -25.83
C MET A 161 -4.79 -0.54 -26.80
N LEU A 162 -5.04 -1.77 -26.33
CA LEU A 162 -4.71 -2.99 -27.04
C LEU A 162 -5.98 -3.71 -27.50
N ASP A 163 -5.99 -4.19 -28.74
CA ASP A 163 -7.04 -5.11 -29.16
C ASP A 163 -6.88 -6.50 -28.50
N GLN A 164 -7.96 -7.29 -28.52
CA GLN A 164 -8.01 -8.58 -27.85
C GLN A 164 -6.87 -9.53 -28.28
N PRO A 165 -6.58 -9.72 -29.59
CA PRO A 165 -5.49 -10.59 -30.01
C PRO A 165 -4.11 -10.10 -29.55
N THR A 166 -3.87 -8.79 -29.61
CA THR A 166 -2.59 -8.20 -29.19
C THR A 166 -2.40 -8.34 -27.69
N LEU A 167 -3.44 -8.05 -26.89
CA LEU A 167 -3.39 -8.20 -25.43
C LEU A 167 -3.08 -9.65 -25.02
N GLN A 168 -3.79 -10.63 -25.60
CA GLN A 168 -3.56 -12.05 -25.32
C GLN A 168 -2.14 -12.48 -25.70
N SER A 169 -1.65 -12.02 -26.85
CA SER A 169 -0.30 -12.29 -27.33
C SER A 169 0.77 -11.71 -26.39
N LEU A 170 0.63 -10.44 -25.98
CA LEU A 170 1.58 -9.78 -25.07
C LEU A 170 1.57 -10.40 -23.67
N ILE A 171 0.42 -10.85 -23.16
CA ILE A 171 0.33 -11.60 -21.89
C ILE A 171 1.14 -12.89 -21.99
N SER A 172 0.95 -13.67 -23.07
CA SER A 172 1.68 -14.92 -23.29
C SER A 172 3.19 -14.70 -23.40
N GLN A 173 3.60 -13.69 -24.15
CA GLN A 173 5.01 -13.35 -24.35
C GLN A 173 5.68 -12.81 -23.08
N SER A 174 4.96 -12.00 -22.28
CA SER A 174 5.44 -11.53 -20.98
C SER A 174 5.78 -12.72 -20.09
N ARG A 175 4.89 -13.70 -20.00
CA ARG A 175 5.11 -14.93 -19.21
C ARG A 175 6.31 -15.74 -19.71
N ALA A 176 6.47 -15.88 -21.02
CA ALA A 176 7.63 -16.56 -21.61
C ALA A 176 8.96 -15.88 -21.24
N LEU A 177 8.94 -14.57 -21.00
CA LEU A 177 10.08 -13.77 -20.55
C LEU A 177 10.21 -13.67 -19.03
N SER A 178 9.42 -14.44 -18.24
CA SER A 178 9.37 -14.33 -16.77
C SER A 178 8.95 -12.93 -16.27
N LEU A 179 8.17 -12.21 -17.07
CA LEU A 179 7.55 -10.95 -16.70
C LEU A 179 6.09 -11.19 -16.29
N THR A 180 5.68 -10.61 -15.17
CA THR A 180 4.27 -10.59 -14.77
C THR A 180 3.53 -9.47 -15.53
N PRO A 181 2.51 -9.79 -16.35
CA PRO A 181 1.67 -8.77 -16.97
C PRO A 181 0.65 -8.23 -15.96
N LEU A 182 0.79 -6.97 -15.56
CA LEU A 182 -0.25 -6.21 -14.87
C LEU A 182 -1.15 -5.58 -15.92
N VAL A 183 -2.39 -6.06 -16.05
CA VAL A 183 -3.33 -5.54 -17.07
C VAL A 183 -4.19 -4.44 -16.46
N GLU A 184 -3.97 -3.20 -16.91
CA GLU A 184 -4.70 -2.00 -16.49
C GLU A 184 -6.07 -1.92 -17.18
N VAL A 185 -7.13 -1.73 -16.39
CA VAL A 185 -8.53 -1.61 -16.83
C VAL A 185 -9.21 -0.44 -16.10
N HIS A 186 -10.21 0.15 -16.76
CA HIS A 186 -11.04 1.23 -16.23
C HIS A 186 -12.54 0.93 -16.33
N THR A 187 -12.95 0.07 -17.27
CA THR A 187 -14.35 -0.27 -17.52
C THR A 187 -14.61 -1.77 -17.40
N LEU A 188 -15.88 -2.16 -17.24
CA LEU A 188 -16.26 -3.58 -17.21
C LEU A 188 -15.94 -4.29 -18.54
N ALA A 189 -16.02 -3.59 -19.66
CA ALA A 189 -15.67 -4.14 -20.97
C ALA A 189 -14.16 -4.45 -21.05
N GLU A 190 -13.31 -3.54 -20.58
CA GLU A 190 -11.86 -3.76 -20.49
C GLU A 190 -11.51 -4.89 -19.51
N LEU A 191 -12.21 -4.96 -18.36
CA LEU A 191 -12.05 -6.06 -17.41
C LEU A 191 -12.37 -7.41 -18.05
N ASN A 192 -13.50 -7.52 -18.75
CA ASN A 192 -13.89 -8.76 -19.43
C ASN A 192 -12.85 -9.16 -20.50
N SER A 193 -12.38 -8.20 -21.29
CA SER A 193 -11.31 -8.41 -22.28
C SER A 193 -10.02 -8.92 -21.62
N ALA A 194 -9.60 -8.31 -20.50
CA ALA A 194 -8.42 -8.72 -19.75
C ALA A 194 -8.54 -10.13 -19.15
N LEU A 195 -9.71 -10.48 -18.61
CA LEU A 195 -10.00 -11.82 -18.08
C LEU A 195 -10.02 -12.87 -19.20
N GLU A 196 -10.64 -12.56 -20.34
CA GLU A 196 -10.67 -13.44 -21.52
C GLU A 196 -9.25 -13.65 -22.10
N ALA A 197 -8.41 -12.62 -22.05
CA ALA A 197 -7.00 -12.72 -22.42
C ALA A 197 -6.16 -13.53 -21.42
N GLY A 198 -6.76 -13.94 -20.29
CA GLY A 198 -6.19 -14.88 -19.33
C GLY A 198 -5.16 -14.26 -18.39
N THR A 199 -5.28 -12.98 -18.04
CA THR A 199 -4.40 -12.35 -17.03
C THR A 199 -4.64 -12.92 -15.63
N SER A 200 -3.61 -12.87 -14.79
CA SER A 200 -3.65 -13.23 -13.36
C SER A 200 -3.46 -12.03 -12.44
N VAL A 201 -3.18 -10.84 -13.01
CA VAL A 201 -3.04 -9.58 -12.27
C VAL A 201 -3.79 -8.48 -13.00
N ILE A 202 -4.75 -7.88 -12.31
CA ILE A 202 -5.58 -6.77 -12.81
C ILE A 202 -5.23 -5.50 -12.04
N GLY A 203 -4.93 -4.44 -12.78
CA GLY A 203 -4.82 -3.08 -12.27
C GLY A 203 -6.09 -2.31 -12.56
N ILE A 204 -6.83 -1.88 -11.54
CA ILE A 204 -8.01 -1.01 -11.74
C ILE A 204 -7.57 0.44 -11.63
N ASN A 205 -7.54 1.15 -12.75
CA ASN A 205 -7.16 2.55 -12.78
C ASN A 205 -8.37 3.43 -12.44
N ASN A 206 -8.37 3.99 -11.23
CA ASN A 206 -9.41 4.90 -10.77
C ASN A 206 -9.41 6.24 -11.52
N ARG A 207 -8.40 6.51 -12.35
CA ARG A 207 -8.34 7.69 -13.22
C ARG A 207 -8.77 7.33 -14.64
N ASP A 208 -9.84 7.95 -15.09
CA ASP A 208 -10.24 7.91 -16.48
C ASP A 208 -9.18 8.64 -17.34
N LEU A 209 -8.59 7.96 -18.32
CA LEU A 209 -7.57 8.53 -19.21
C LEU A 209 -8.14 9.47 -20.28
N HIS A 210 -9.46 9.47 -20.49
CA HIS A 210 -10.16 10.38 -21.39
C HIS A 210 -10.59 11.66 -20.68
N THR A 211 -11.09 11.57 -19.43
CA THR A 211 -11.62 12.72 -18.69
C THR A 211 -10.73 13.22 -17.54
N PHE A 212 -9.72 12.45 -17.14
CA PHE A 212 -8.86 12.65 -15.97
C PHE A 212 -9.59 12.68 -14.62
N LYS A 213 -10.90 12.40 -14.59
CA LYS A 213 -11.66 12.23 -13.35
C LYS A 213 -11.12 11.03 -12.58
N VAL A 214 -11.03 11.19 -11.27
CA VAL A 214 -10.51 10.15 -10.39
C VAL A 214 -11.57 9.77 -9.39
N SER A 215 -11.92 8.49 -9.32
CA SER A 215 -12.92 7.96 -8.38
C SER A 215 -12.52 6.57 -7.88
N LEU A 216 -12.35 6.42 -6.57
CA LEU A 216 -12.12 5.11 -5.95
C LEU A 216 -13.29 4.14 -6.20
N GLN A 217 -14.48 4.70 -6.48
CA GLN A 217 -15.67 3.91 -6.81
C GLN A 217 -15.45 3.00 -8.01
N THR A 218 -14.58 3.36 -8.96
CA THR A 218 -14.24 2.48 -10.10
C THR A 218 -13.67 1.14 -9.62
N THR A 219 -12.77 1.15 -8.63
CA THR A 219 -12.27 -0.08 -8.00
C THR A 219 -13.40 -0.85 -7.33
N LEU A 220 -14.27 -0.16 -6.58
CA LEU A 220 -15.36 -0.79 -5.81
C LEU A 220 -16.41 -1.43 -6.72
N ASP A 221 -16.69 -0.82 -7.87
CA ASP A 221 -17.68 -1.31 -8.84
C ASP A 221 -17.14 -2.49 -9.66
N LEU A 222 -15.84 -2.49 -10.01
CA LEU A 222 -15.24 -3.55 -10.83
C LEU A 222 -14.81 -4.77 -10.02
N TYR A 223 -14.36 -4.59 -8.78
CA TYR A 223 -13.85 -5.68 -7.94
C TYR A 223 -14.79 -6.89 -7.82
N PRO A 224 -16.11 -6.74 -7.61
CA PRO A 224 -17.04 -7.87 -7.51
C PRO A 224 -17.12 -8.75 -8.77
N HIS A 225 -16.65 -8.26 -9.93
CA HIS A 225 -16.64 -9.00 -11.19
C HIS A 225 -15.34 -9.79 -11.40
N ILE A 226 -14.34 -9.64 -10.53
CA ILE A 226 -13.05 -10.30 -10.64
C ILE A 226 -13.13 -11.69 -9.96
N PRO A 227 -12.79 -12.79 -10.65
CA PRO A 227 -12.81 -14.11 -10.06
C PRO A 227 -11.71 -14.28 -9.00
N ALA A 228 -11.97 -15.17 -8.04
CA ALA A 228 -10.98 -15.52 -7.02
C ALA A 228 -9.68 -16.06 -7.66
N GLY A 229 -8.54 -15.70 -7.08
CA GLY A 229 -7.21 -16.10 -7.56
C GLY A 229 -6.57 -15.12 -8.55
N VAL A 230 -7.30 -14.10 -9.01
CA VAL A 230 -6.71 -12.96 -9.74
C VAL A 230 -6.28 -11.91 -8.71
N VAL A 231 -5.02 -11.47 -8.81
CA VAL A 231 -4.50 -10.39 -7.95
C VAL A 231 -5.05 -9.06 -8.42
N VAL A 232 -5.57 -8.26 -7.48
CA VAL A 232 -6.15 -6.95 -7.77
C VAL A 232 -5.29 -5.82 -7.21
N VAL A 233 -4.89 -4.91 -8.10
CA VAL A 233 -4.15 -3.68 -7.78
C VAL A 233 -5.06 -2.49 -8.00
N ALA A 234 -5.35 -1.70 -6.95
CA ALA A 234 -6.02 -0.42 -7.11
C ALA A 234 -5.02 0.68 -7.50
N GLU A 235 -5.26 1.39 -8.60
CA GLU A 235 -4.35 2.42 -9.11
C GLU A 235 -5.02 3.80 -9.13
N SER A 236 -4.22 4.85 -8.93
CA SER A 236 -4.68 6.26 -8.89
C SER A 236 -5.66 6.58 -7.75
N GLY A 237 -5.71 7.86 -7.36
CA GLY A 237 -6.73 8.36 -6.44
C GLY A 237 -6.52 8.08 -4.96
N ILE A 238 -5.55 7.26 -4.59
CA ILE A 238 -5.23 6.91 -3.21
C ILE A 238 -4.22 7.92 -2.65
N LYS A 239 -4.66 8.70 -1.67
CA LYS A 239 -3.90 9.83 -1.09
C LYS A 239 -3.84 9.78 0.43
N THR A 240 -4.75 9.05 1.06
CA THR A 240 -4.99 9.07 2.49
C THR A 240 -5.11 7.65 3.03
N ILE A 241 -4.79 7.48 4.32
CA ILE A 241 -4.97 6.21 5.02
C ILE A 241 -6.45 5.78 5.05
N LYS A 242 -7.40 6.72 4.94
CA LYS A 242 -8.83 6.40 4.85
C LYS A 242 -9.13 5.56 3.59
N GLU A 243 -8.59 5.96 2.44
CA GLU A 243 -8.78 5.23 1.18
C GLU A 243 -8.07 3.88 1.22
N VAL A 244 -6.87 3.80 1.82
CA VAL A 244 -6.17 2.51 2.04
C VAL A 244 -7.02 1.57 2.89
N ARG A 245 -7.68 2.08 3.95
CA ARG A 245 -8.58 1.28 4.81
C ARG A 245 -9.80 0.78 4.08
N GLU A 246 -10.33 1.58 3.16
CA GLU A 246 -11.46 1.20 2.33
C GLU A 246 -11.10 0.05 1.40
N LEU A 247 -9.94 0.15 0.72
CA LEU A 247 -9.40 -0.94 -0.10
C LEU A 247 -9.14 -2.22 0.70
N ALA A 248 -8.57 -2.10 1.91
CA ALA A 248 -8.33 -3.23 2.79
C ALA A 248 -9.62 -3.95 3.21
N ARG A 249 -10.71 -3.20 3.48
CA ARG A 249 -12.01 -3.78 3.86
C ARG A 249 -12.65 -4.58 2.73
N VAL A 250 -12.42 -4.17 1.50
CA VAL A 250 -12.96 -4.83 0.30
C VAL A 250 -12.15 -6.09 -0.05
N GLY A 251 -10.91 -6.20 0.41
CA GLY A 251 -10.03 -7.34 0.13
C GLY A 251 -9.14 -7.11 -1.10
N ILE A 252 -8.78 -5.86 -1.38
CA ILE A 252 -7.83 -5.52 -2.46
C ILE A 252 -6.42 -5.93 -2.04
N ASP A 253 -5.71 -6.64 -2.94
CA ASP A 253 -4.39 -7.21 -2.64
C ASP A 253 -3.30 -6.14 -2.59
N ALA A 254 -3.34 -5.17 -3.51
CA ALA A 254 -2.31 -4.15 -3.63
C ALA A 254 -2.84 -2.80 -4.10
N MET A 255 -2.02 -1.77 -3.92
CA MET A 255 -2.29 -0.41 -4.37
C MET A 255 -1.06 0.20 -5.02
N LEU A 256 -1.24 0.92 -6.12
CA LEU A 256 -0.19 1.66 -6.81
C LEU A 256 -0.32 3.17 -6.52
N ILE A 257 0.69 3.72 -5.85
CA ILE A 257 0.71 5.13 -5.43
C ILE A 257 1.96 5.82 -5.97
N GLY A 258 1.76 6.87 -6.77
CA GLY A 258 2.84 7.76 -7.24
C GLY A 258 2.67 9.18 -6.76
N GLU A 259 1.63 9.88 -7.25
CA GLU A 259 1.44 11.32 -7.02
C GLU A 259 1.45 11.70 -5.52
N GLY A 260 0.81 10.89 -4.68
CA GLY A 260 0.78 11.13 -3.23
C GLY A 260 2.15 11.00 -2.55
N LEU A 261 3.03 10.15 -3.08
CA LEU A 261 4.38 9.95 -2.56
C LEU A 261 5.32 11.06 -3.01
N VAL A 262 5.37 11.36 -4.31
CA VAL A 262 6.37 12.31 -4.83
C VAL A 262 6.13 13.76 -4.40
N LYS A 263 4.89 14.10 -4.02
CA LYS A 263 4.52 15.45 -3.55
C LYS A 263 4.75 15.69 -2.06
N THR A 264 4.93 14.64 -1.26
CA THR A 264 5.14 14.81 0.18
C THR A 264 6.57 15.29 0.46
N LYS A 265 6.74 16.05 1.53
CA LYS A 265 8.07 16.46 2.02
C LYS A 265 8.84 15.29 2.63
N ASP A 266 8.13 14.31 3.17
CA ASP A 266 8.70 13.15 3.86
C ASP A 266 8.18 11.86 3.23
N GLN A 267 8.88 11.45 2.17
CA GLN A 267 8.55 10.26 1.37
C GLN A 267 8.71 8.97 2.18
N ALA A 268 9.76 8.89 3.00
CA ALA A 268 10.03 7.74 3.87
C ALA A 268 8.86 7.49 4.81
N LYS A 269 8.42 8.53 5.53
CA LYS A 269 7.27 8.44 6.44
C LYS A 269 5.98 8.06 5.72
N MET A 270 5.71 8.63 4.54
CA MET A 270 4.48 8.31 3.80
C MET A 270 4.48 6.87 3.26
N VAL A 271 5.61 6.38 2.75
CA VAL A 271 5.75 4.96 2.37
C VAL A 271 5.58 4.08 3.59
N GLY A 272 6.26 4.40 4.69
CA GLY A 272 6.10 3.68 5.96
C GLY A 272 4.63 3.62 6.39
N LEU A 273 3.88 4.72 6.32
CA LEU A 273 2.46 4.74 6.68
C LEU A 273 1.56 3.92 5.76
N PHE A 274 1.87 3.87 4.46
CA PHE A 274 1.10 3.09 3.48
C PHE A 274 1.50 1.61 3.43
N ALA A 275 2.76 1.30 3.73
CA ALA A 275 3.32 -0.05 3.72
C ALA A 275 3.18 -0.76 5.06
N GLN A 276 3.22 -0.02 6.17
CA GLN A 276 2.90 -0.55 7.48
C GLN A 276 1.40 -0.86 7.55
N ARG A 277 1.08 -1.78 8.46
CA ARG A 277 -0.30 -2.08 8.85
C ARG A 277 -1.08 -0.77 8.87
N ILE A 278 -2.23 -0.76 8.20
CA ILE A 278 -3.40 -0.23 8.88
C ILE A 278 -3.43 -1.04 10.17
N GLU A 279 -2.80 -0.52 11.22
CA GLU A 279 -3.05 -1.04 12.53
C GLU A 279 -4.55 -0.90 12.67
N THR A 280 -5.22 -2.04 12.75
CA THR A 280 -6.57 -2.03 13.33
C THR A 280 -6.44 -1.25 14.62
N ARG A 281 -7.44 -0.44 14.99
CA ARG A 281 -7.35 0.31 16.25
C ARG A 281 -6.96 -0.58 17.44
N LYS A 282 -7.29 -1.87 17.37
CA LYS A 282 -6.81 -2.94 18.25
C LYS A 282 -5.28 -3.06 18.32
N GLN A 283 -4.56 -3.08 17.20
CA GLN A 283 -3.09 -3.15 17.18
C GLN A 283 -2.42 -1.86 17.66
N VAL A 284 -2.99 -0.69 17.33
CA VAL A 284 -2.55 0.60 17.90
C VAL A 284 -2.74 0.58 19.42
N LEU A 285 -3.88 0.07 19.87
CA LEU A 285 -4.21 -0.08 21.28
C LEU A 285 -3.26 -1.06 21.95
N ASP A 286 -2.98 -2.22 21.36
CA ASP A 286 -2.04 -3.22 21.88
C ASP A 286 -0.62 -2.63 22.03
N GLN A 287 -0.15 -1.78 21.10
CA GLN A 287 1.13 -1.06 21.23
C GLN A 287 1.12 0.06 22.29
N LEU A 288 0.02 0.80 22.39
CA LEU A 288 -0.16 1.80 23.46
C LEU A 288 -0.19 1.12 24.83
N LEU A 289 -0.81 -0.05 24.92
CA LEU A 289 -0.89 -0.91 26.10
C LEU A 289 0.45 -1.56 26.46
N GLN A 290 1.29 -1.92 25.48
CA GLN A 290 2.63 -2.46 25.73
C GLN A 290 3.57 -1.49 26.45
N ASN A 291 3.32 -0.18 26.36
CA ASN A 291 4.09 0.87 27.04
C ASN A 291 3.38 1.44 28.28
N ALA A 292 2.29 0.80 28.70
CA ALA A 292 1.51 1.14 29.88
C ALA A 292 1.62 0.00 30.91
N THR A 293 1.66 0.32 32.20
CA THR A 293 1.43 -0.65 33.25
C THR A 293 -0.08 -0.93 33.28
N ILE A 294 -0.49 -2.04 32.69
CA ILE A 294 -1.89 -2.46 32.72
C ILE A 294 -2.19 -2.94 34.14
N ILE A 295 -3.12 -2.28 34.83
CA ILE A 295 -3.53 -2.67 36.19
C ILE A 295 -4.64 -3.71 36.16
N THR A 296 -5.56 -3.66 35.19
CA THR A 296 -6.66 -4.65 35.10
C THR A 296 -7.33 -4.70 33.72
N HIS A 297 -7.91 -5.85 33.38
CA HIS A 297 -8.80 -6.07 32.24
C HIS A 297 -10.18 -6.57 32.73
N GLY A 298 -11.26 -6.14 32.08
CA GLY A 298 -12.61 -6.63 32.37
C GLY A 298 -13.47 -6.77 31.12
N ASP A 299 -14.41 -7.71 31.14
CA ASP A 299 -15.48 -7.81 30.15
C ASP A 299 -16.76 -7.23 30.76
N LEU A 300 -17.32 -6.17 30.15
CA LEU A 300 -18.65 -5.66 30.53
C LEU A 300 -19.64 -6.60 29.87
N SER A 301 -19.92 -7.70 30.56
CA SER A 301 -20.76 -8.79 30.08
C SER A 301 -22.22 -8.66 30.53
N ASP A 302 -22.57 -7.59 31.25
CA ASP A 302 -23.96 -7.27 31.56
C ASP A 302 -24.60 -6.55 30.35
N PRO A 303 -25.54 -7.20 29.64
CA PRO A 303 -26.17 -6.66 28.44
C PRO A 303 -26.99 -5.39 28.69
N SER A 304 -27.32 -5.05 29.95
CA SER A 304 -28.06 -3.83 30.27
C SER A 304 -27.23 -2.54 30.21
N LEU A 305 -25.91 -2.63 30.03
CA LEU A 305 -25.02 -1.54 30.43
C LEU A 305 -24.49 -0.63 29.35
N LEU A 306 -24.35 -1.03 28.08
CA LEU A 306 -23.90 -0.09 27.05
C LEU A 306 -24.19 -0.57 25.62
N GLU A 307 -24.89 0.27 24.86
CA GLU A 307 -24.89 0.18 23.40
C GLU A 307 -23.68 0.91 22.83
N CYS A 308 -22.98 0.28 21.89
CA CYS A 308 -21.97 0.99 21.10
C CYS A 308 -22.64 2.15 20.34
N PRO A 309 -22.18 3.41 20.46
CA PRO A 309 -22.84 4.54 19.81
C PRO A 309 -22.66 4.52 18.27
N TYR A 310 -21.78 3.65 17.78
CA TYR A 310 -21.48 3.50 16.35
C TYR A 310 -22.18 2.32 15.69
N CYS A 311 -22.42 1.22 16.41
CA CYS A 311 -23.05 0.02 15.83
C CYS A 311 -24.21 -0.55 16.65
N GLN A 312 -24.56 0.10 17.78
CA GLN A 312 -25.70 -0.20 18.63
C GLN A 312 -25.74 -1.62 19.20
N THR A 313 -24.59 -2.28 19.30
CA THR A 313 -24.48 -3.63 19.90
C THR A 313 -24.07 -3.56 21.36
N GLU A 314 -24.55 -4.54 22.14
CA GLU A 314 -24.30 -4.70 23.58
C GLU A 314 -22.94 -5.36 23.92
N GLN A 315 -22.12 -5.72 22.92
CA GLN A 315 -20.83 -6.39 23.15
C GLN A 315 -19.65 -5.40 23.14
N LEU A 316 -19.30 -4.87 24.31
CA LEU A 316 -18.16 -3.98 24.52
C LEU A 316 -17.12 -4.63 25.45
N ILE A 317 -15.84 -4.64 25.05
CA ILE A 317 -14.73 -4.86 25.98
C ILE A 317 -14.27 -3.50 26.47
N PHE A 318 -13.91 -3.44 27.74
CA PHE A 318 -13.15 -2.31 28.24
C PHE A 318 -11.78 -2.80 28.74
N SER A 319 -10.75 -2.03 28.42
CA SER A 319 -9.41 -2.27 28.93
C SER A 319 -8.97 -1.04 29.69
N PHE A 320 -8.53 -1.25 30.93
CA PHE A 320 -8.01 -0.18 31.77
C PHE A 320 -6.48 -0.19 31.72
N ALA A 321 -5.88 0.96 31.46
CA ALA A 321 -4.43 1.05 31.31
C ALA A 321 -3.87 2.24 32.06
N LEU A 322 -2.86 2.00 32.91
CA LEU A 322 -2.12 3.08 33.54
C LEU A 322 -0.83 3.36 32.80
N ARG A 323 -0.67 4.59 32.34
CA ARG A 323 0.58 5.02 31.70
C ARG A 323 1.42 5.80 32.69
N LYS A 324 2.56 5.24 33.13
CA LYS A 324 3.56 5.98 33.89
C LYS A 324 4.36 6.87 32.91
N SER A 325 4.08 8.17 32.90
CA SER A 325 4.77 9.16 32.07
C SER A 325 5.60 10.09 32.97
N SER A 326 6.85 10.36 32.60
CA SER A 326 7.76 11.27 33.33
C SER A 326 7.46 12.76 33.12
N LEU A 327 6.67 13.11 32.10
CA LEU A 327 6.39 14.50 31.71
C LEU A 327 4.97 14.97 32.03
N ASN A 328 4.05 14.02 32.26
CA ASN A 328 2.67 14.32 32.64
C ASN A 328 2.03 13.04 33.23
N PRO A 329 1.92 12.88 34.55
CA PRO A 329 1.22 11.75 35.15
C PRO A 329 -0.28 11.87 34.81
N GLY A 330 -0.82 10.88 34.13
CA GLY A 330 -2.23 10.87 33.74
C GLY A 330 -2.74 9.45 33.54
N TYR A 331 -3.98 9.23 33.95
CA TYR A 331 -4.65 7.93 33.87
C TYR A 331 -5.64 7.92 32.70
N GLY A 332 -5.78 6.79 32.01
CA GLY A 332 -6.62 6.68 30.81
C GLY A 332 -7.48 5.41 30.79
N LEU A 333 -8.78 5.54 30.54
CA LEU A 333 -9.66 4.41 30.25
C LEU A 333 -9.81 4.26 28.74
N TYR A 334 -9.74 3.02 28.24
CA TYR A 334 -9.97 2.71 26.83
C TYR A 334 -11.17 1.75 26.70
N LEU A 335 -12.20 2.18 25.98
CA LEU A 335 -13.36 1.35 25.63
C LEU A 335 -13.23 0.88 24.19
N TYR A 336 -13.41 -0.41 23.92
CA TYR A 336 -13.32 -0.99 22.57
C TYR A 336 -14.52 -1.89 22.27
N CYS A 337 -15.19 -1.63 21.14
CA CYS A 337 -16.27 -2.49 20.67
C CYS A 337 -15.74 -3.68 19.88
N ARG A 338 -16.04 -4.91 20.32
CA ARG A 338 -15.69 -6.13 19.57
C ARG A 338 -16.37 -6.19 18.20
N ASN A 339 -17.55 -5.57 18.07
CA ASN A 339 -18.39 -5.72 16.90
C ASN A 339 -17.99 -4.76 15.75
N CYS A 340 -17.77 -3.48 16.03
CA CYS A 340 -17.42 -2.50 14.99
C CYS A 340 -15.97 -1.99 15.05
N ASN A 341 -15.17 -2.48 16.00
CA ASN A 341 -13.78 -2.07 16.20
C ASN A 341 -13.57 -0.57 16.50
N GLU A 342 -14.60 0.13 16.98
CA GLU A 342 -14.50 1.51 17.44
C GLU A 342 -13.89 1.57 18.85
N THR A 343 -13.07 2.60 19.09
CA THR A 343 -12.35 2.80 20.35
C THR A 343 -12.55 4.22 20.86
N GLN A 344 -12.84 4.39 22.15
CA GLN A 344 -12.87 5.67 22.82
C GLN A 344 -11.84 5.72 23.95
N HIS A 345 -11.21 6.87 24.14
CA HIS A 345 -10.20 7.12 25.16
C HIS A 345 -10.67 8.24 26.09
N PHE A 346 -10.54 8.02 27.39
CA PHE A 346 -10.95 8.96 28.43
C PHE A 346 -9.78 9.29 29.34
N HIS A 347 -9.46 10.56 29.50
CA HIS A 347 -8.52 11.02 30.52
C HIS A 347 -9.24 11.12 31.87
N LEU A 348 -8.75 10.42 32.90
CA LEU A 348 -9.42 10.43 34.22
C LEU A 348 -9.23 11.76 34.98
N THR A 349 -8.42 12.69 34.47
CA THR A 349 -8.09 13.96 35.13
C THR A 349 -8.76 15.19 34.53
N ALA A 350 -9.51 15.08 33.43
CA ALA A 350 -10.14 16.25 32.80
C ALA A 350 -11.43 15.93 32.04
N GLU A 351 -12.53 16.47 32.58
CA GLU A 351 -13.85 16.71 31.98
C GLU A 351 -14.75 15.51 31.61
N LYS A 352 -16.05 15.70 31.88
CA LYS A 352 -17.15 14.75 31.66
C LYS A 352 -17.30 14.40 30.17
N PRO A 353 -17.62 13.14 29.81
CA PRO A 353 -17.86 12.77 28.41
C PRO A 353 -19.03 13.54 27.80
N LYS A 354 -18.89 14.05 26.57
CA LYS A 354 -20.03 14.48 25.76
C LYS A 354 -20.56 13.30 24.95
N ASN A 355 -21.90 13.12 24.96
CA ASN A 355 -22.67 12.14 24.19
C ASN A 355 -22.61 10.68 24.67
N PHE A 356 -22.55 10.44 25.97
CA PHE A 356 -22.72 9.11 26.57
C PHE A 356 -23.66 9.19 27.77
N ARG A 357 -24.51 8.17 28.00
CA ARG A 357 -25.49 8.17 29.10
C ARG A 357 -24.77 8.06 30.46
N GLU A 358 -24.38 9.23 30.98
CA GLU A 358 -23.59 9.44 32.20
C GLU A 358 -24.13 8.63 33.39
N GLU A 359 -25.45 8.57 33.52
CA GLU A 359 -26.17 7.84 34.57
C GLU A 359 -25.96 6.31 34.60
N LEU A 360 -25.61 5.68 33.47
CA LEU A 360 -25.46 4.21 33.40
C LEU A 360 -24.05 3.74 33.78
N ILE A 361 -23.05 4.61 33.66
CA ILE A 361 -21.64 4.22 33.73
C ILE A 361 -20.96 4.80 34.96
N MET A 362 -21.40 5.95 35.47
CA MET A 362 -20.78 6.59 36.63
C MET A 362 -20.67 5.68 37.87
N PRO A 363 -21.65 4.82 38.21
CA PRO A 363 -21.49 3.87 39.32
C PRO A 363 -20.38 2.84 39.08
N TYR A 364 -20.23 2.37 37.84
CA TYR A 364 -19.16 1.46 37.44
C TYR A 364 -17.81 2.19 37.40
N PHE A 365 -17.79 3.42 36.90
CA PHE A 365 -16.61 4.25 36.82
C PHE A 365 -16.07 4.61 38.21
N GLN A 366 -16.95 4.95 39.16
CA GLN A 366 -16.56 5.19 40.56
C GLN A 366 -16.04 3.92 41.23
N ASN A 367 -16.72 2.78 41.04
CA ASN A 367 -16.25 1.51 41.59
C ASN A 367 -14.89 1.09 40.98
N LEU A 368 -14.71 1.25 39.66
CA LEU A 368 -13.45 0.98 38.99
C LEU A 368 -12.35 1.96 39.42
N GLN A 369 -12.70 3.25 39.60
CA GLN A 369 -11.79 4.29 40.07
C GLN A 369 -11.31 3.98 41.50
N ASP A 370 -12.20 3.56 42.39
CA ASP A 370 -11.86 3.18 43.76
C ASP A 370 -10.98 1.91 43.80
N GLN A 371 -11.31 0.88 43.00
CA GLN A 371 -10.50 -0.34 42.87
C GLN A 371 -9.10 -0.04 42.31
N VAL A 372 -9.01 0.86 41.32
CA VAL A 372 -7.74 1.28 40.74
C VAL A 372 -6.93 2.12 41.71
N ILE A 373 -7.56 3.06 42.44
CA ILE A 373 -6.88 3.85 43.47
C ILE A 373 -6.27 2.92 44.53
N GLN A 374 -7.03 1.93 45.01
CA GLN A 374 -6.52 0.95 45.98
C GLN A 374 -5.33 0.14 45.45
N GLU A 375 -5.37 -0.27 44.18
CA GLU A 375 -4.27 -1.06 43.59
C GLU A 375 -3.05 -0.21 43.26
N VAL A 376 -3.25 1.07 42.91
CA VAL A 376 -2.17 2.07 42.79
C VAL A 376 -1.55 2.36 44.16
N GLU A 377 -2.36 2.52 45.21
CA GLU A 377 -1.89 2.71 46.59
C GLU A 377 -1.09 1.50 47.10
N LYS A 378 -1.48 0.27 46.75
CA LYS A 378 -0.66 -0.93 47.02
C LYS A 378 0.66 -0.95 46.25
N LEU A 379 0.64 -0.56 44.98
CA LEU A 379 1.85 -0.51 44.14
C LEU A 379 2.82 0.61 44.57
N LEU A 380 2.29 1.70 45.14
CA LEU A 380 3.07 2.82 45.67
C LEU A 380 3.45 2.65 47.15
N GLY A 381 2.70 1.85 47.92
CA GLY A 381 2.93 1.56 49.35
C GLY A 381 3.80 0.33 49.62
N GLY A 382 4.48 -0.20 48.61
CA GLY A 382 5.43 -1.32 48.74
C GLY A 382 6.86 -0.91 49.07
N GLU A 383 7.16 0.40 49.15
CA GLU A 383 8.44 0.92 49.63
C GLU A 383 8.26 1.53 51.04
N ASP A 384 8.04 0.65 52.03
CA ASP A 384 8.52 0.94 53.38
C ASP A 384 10.04 0.79 53.36
N HIS A 385 10.76 1.91 53.21
CA HIS A 385 12.04 2.08 53.88
C HIS A 385 12.25 3.55 54.25
N GLU A 386 12.23 3.76 55.57
CA GLU A 386 12.68 4.91 56.34
C GLU A 386 13.97 5.54 55.78
N GLY A 387 14.01 6.89 55.75
CA GLY A 387 15.21 7.67 55.44
C GLY A 387 14.92 9.09 55.00
#